data_AF-A0A9D5T1P8-F1
#
_entry.id   AF-A0A9D5T1P8-F1
#
_cell.length_a   1.000
_cell.length_b   1.000
_cell.length_c   1.000
_cell.angle_alpha   90.00
_cell.angle_beta   90.00
_cell.angle_gamma   90.00
#
_symmetry.space_group_name_H-M   'P 1'
#
loop_
_entity.id
_entity.type
_entity.pdbx_description
1 polymer ?
#
loop_
_entity_poly.entity_id
_entity_poly.type
_entity_poly.pdbx_seq_one_letter_code
_entity_poly.pdbx_strand_id
1 'polypeptide(L)'
;MKKVLSVLLAVLICFACSVSAFAENSPTPDKYYTVLADVAVVGSGTATAVPTTVKAGEIIVFTAVAAEGYVFDHWRLDGKFEIVDGTIYDPVIKVELVPDADNKTHGDLGDLADVMGEAHFKPIGGEVTTGEQQTAKPDDGPTAPQTGLFDSQATIVIALVIVGLMAVAFIYKKRTEKTK
;
A
#
# COMPACT_ATOMS: atom_id res chain seq x y z
N MET A 1 34.36 69.50 -10.32
CA MET A 1 32.94 69.09 -10.19
C MET A 1 32.61 67.81 -10.97
N LYS A 2 32.98 67.68 -12.24
CA LYS A 2 32.73 66.49 -13.11
C LYS A 2 33.20 65.15 -12.53
N LYS A 3 34.41 65.12 -11.95
CA LYS A 3 35.03 63.92 -11.38
C LYS A 3 34.39 63.48 -10.06
N VAL A 4 33.94 64.45 -9.26
CA VAL A 4 33.25 64.20 -7.98
C VAL A 4 31.85 63.64 -8.23
N LEU A 5 31.15 64.16 -9.25
CA LEU A 5 29.85 63.65 -9.68
C LEU A 5 29.96 62.21 -10.24
N SER A 6 31.02 61.91 -10.99
CA SER A 6 31.27 60.56 -11.52
C SER A 6 31.55 59.54 -10.41
N VAL A 7 32.30 59.93 -9.37
CA VAL A 7 32.59 59.05 -8.23
C VAL A 7 31.33 58.85 -7.37
N LEU A 8 30.54 59.91 -7.15
CA LEU A 8 29.27 59.82 -6.43
C LEU A 8 28.27 58.89 -7.14
N LEU A 9 28.16 58.99 -8.47
CA LEU A 9 27.28 58.14 -9.28
C LEU A 9 27.71 56.67 -9.27
N ALA A 10 29.02 56.40 -9.33
CA ALA A 10 29.54 55.03 -9.26
C ALA A 10 29.27 54.37 -7.90
N VAL A 11 29.44 55.11 -6.79
CA VAL A 11 29.15 54.61 -5.44
C VAL A 11 27.65 54.33 -5.26
N LEU A 12 26.79 55.18 -5.83
CA LEU A 12 25.34 54.98 -5.80
C LEU A 12 24.91 53.69 -6.51
N ILE A 13 25.51 53.39 -7.67
CA ILE A 13 25.20 52.18 -8.46
C ILE A 13 25.70 50.91 -7.73
N CYS A 14 26.87 50.96 -7.10
CA CYS A 14 27.39 49.84 -6.30
C CYS A 14 26.49 49.51 -5.10
N PHE A 15 25.86 50.52 -4.49
CA PHE A 15 24.95 50.31 -3.35
C PHE A 15 23.55 49.84 -3.79
N ALA A 16 23.11 50.21 -4.99
CA ALA A 16 21.83 49.79 -5.55
C ALA A 16 21.86 48.36 -6.14
N CYS A 17 23.04 47.77 -6.38
CA CYS A 17 23.20 46.41 -6.88
C CYS A 17 23.08 45.33 -5.78
N SER A 18 22.34 45.63 -4.71
CA SER A 18 21.89 44.64 -3.74
C SER A 18 20.86 43.75 -4.43
N VAL A 19 21.32 42.78 -5.22
CA VAL A 19 20.46 41.71 -5.73
C VAL A 19 20.00 40.95 -4.49
N SER A 20 18.74 41.14 -4.09
CA SER A 20 18.07 40.19 -3.22
C SER A 20 18.07 38.86 -3.97
N ALA A 21 19.06 38.02 -3.65
CA ALA A 21 19.02 36.62 -3.98
C ALA A 21 17.91 36.03 -3.11
N PHE A 22 16.67 36.13 -3.59
CA PHE A 22 15.61 35.27 -3.11
C PHE A 22 16.10 33.87 -3.45
N ALA A 23 16.47 33.10 -2.43
CA ALA A 23 16.58 31.67 -2.57
C ALA A 23 15.20 31.20 -3.04
N GLU A 24 15.07 30.98 -4.34
CA GLU A 24 13.87 30.41 -4.93
C GLU A 24 13.66 29.08 -4.22
N ASN A 25 12.50 28.92 -3.59
CA ASN A 25 12.18 27.77 -2.78
C ASN A 25 12.39 26.53 -3.65
N SER A 26 13.45 25.75 -3.39
CA SER A 26 13.77 24.56 -4.17
C SER A 26 12.52 23.68 -4.24
N PRO A 27 12.08 23.20 -5.41
CA PRO A 27 10.89 22.36 -5.50
C PRO A 27 11.11 21.12 -4.65
N THR A 28 10.29 20.96 -3.61
CA THR A 28 10.26 19.72 -2.83
C THR A 28 9.74 18.62 -3.75
N PRO A 29 10.46 17.50 -3.92
CA PRO A 29 9.98 16.41 -4.75
C PRO A 29 8.63 15.89 -4.24
N ASP A 30 7.75 15.52 -5.17
CA ASP A 30 6.47 14.88 -4.84
C ASP A 30 6.71 13.58 -4.06
N LYS A 31 6.05 13.44 -2.90
CA LYS A 31 6.07 12.22 -2.09
C LYS A 31 4.80 11.41 -2.35
N TYR A 32 4.98 10.11 -2.54
CA TYR A 32 3.90 9.14 -2.73
C TYR A 32 3.91 8.12 -1.61
N TYR A 33 2.72 7.61 -1.30
CA TYR A 33 2.45 6.67 -0.22
C TYR A 33 1.75 5.43 -0.77
N THR A 34 2.07 4.27 -0.23
CA THR A 34 1.49 2.99 -0.65
C THR A 34 0.30 2.62 0.23
N VAL A 35 -0.76 2.10 -0.40
CA VAL A 35 -1.99 1.69 0.27
C VAL A 35 -2.28 0.23 -0.07
N LEU A 36 -2.64 -0.57 0.93
CA LEU A 36 -3.05 -1.96 0.76
C LEU A 36 -4.33 -2.24 1.54
N ALA A 37 -5.08 -3.22 1.06
CA ALA A 37 -6.22 -3.80 1.74
C ALA A 37 -6.06 -5.33 1.85
N ASP A 38 -6.48 -5.90 2.97
CA ASP A 38 -6.40 -7.34 3.26
C ASP A 38 -7.68 -7.83 3.94
N VAL A 39 -7.83 -9.15 4.09
CA VAL A 39 -8.96 -9.79 4.78
C VAL A 39 -8.43 -10.63 5.94
N ALA A 40 -8.99 -10.41 7.14
CA ALA A 40 -8.50 -11.07 8.35
C ALA A 40 -8.59 -12.60 8.30
N VAL A 41 -9.54 -13.15 7.52
CA VAL A 41 -9.71 -14.58 7.31
C VAL A 41 -9.84 -14.87 5.82
N VAL A 42 -8.92 -15.65 5.27
CA VAL A 42 -8.93 -16.05 3.86
C VAL A 42 -10.24 -16.77 3.53
N GLY A 43 -10.91 -16.35 2.46
CA GLY A 43 -12.17 -16.94 2.01
C GLY A 43 -13.44 -16.36 2.67
N SER A 44 -13.31 -15.47 3.66
CA SER A 44 -14.47 -14.78 4.28
C SER A 44 -15.04 -13.64 3.43
N GLY A 45 -14.28 -13.17 2.44
CA GLY A 45 -14.65 -12.08 1.54
C GLY A 45 -13.46 -11.56 0.74
N THR A 46 -13.60 -10.36 0.18
CA THR A 46 -12.56 -9.62 -0.52
C THR A 46 -12.49 -8.18 -0.01
N ALA A 47 -11.29 -7.62 0.04
CA ALA A 47 -11.04 -6.21 0.38
C ALA A 47 -10.18 -5.55 -0.70
N THR A 48 -10.47 -4.29 -1.04
CA THR A 48 -9.73 -3.51 -2.03
C THR A 48 -9.56 -2.07 -1.57
N ALA A 49 -8.44 -1.44 -1.93
CA ALA A 49 -8.17 -0.01 -1.74
C ALA A 49 -7.83 0.65 -3.09
N VAL A 50 -8.46 1.79 -3.37
CA VAL A 50 -8.21 2.57 -4.60
C VAL A 50 -8.10 4.06 -4.26
N PRO A 51 -7.00 4.75 -4.64
CA PRO A 51 -5.80 4.24 -5.31
C PRO A 51 -4.87 3.45 -4.37
N THR A 52 -3.99 2.60 -4.91
CA THR A 52 -2.92 1.92 -4.15
C THR A 52 -1.66 2.77 -3.97
N THR A 53 -1.61 3.92 -4.64
CA THR A 53 -0.53 4.90 -4.53
C THR A 53 -1.12 6.30 -4.57
N VAL A 54 -0.88 7.09 -3.53
CA VAL A 54 -1.51 8.41 -3.35
C VAL A 54 -0.52 9.46 -2.88
N LYS A 55 -0.87 10.74 -3.06
CA LYS A 55 -0.22 11.87 -2.38
C LYS A 55 -0.94 12.23 -1.09
N ALA A 56 -0.27 13.01 -0.23
CA ALA A 56 -0.90 13.62 0.93
C ALA A 56 -2.13 14.45 0.53
N GLY A 57 -3.23 14.31 1.28
CA GLY A 57 -4.50 14.99 1.02
C GLY A 57 -5.34 14.36 -0.12
N GLU A 58 -4.91 13.24 -0.71
CA GLU A 58 -5.74 12.49 -1.65
C GLU A 58 -6.64 11.49 -0.92
N ILE A 59 -7.79 11.21 -1.55
CA ILE A 59 -8.81 10.31 -1.01
C ILE A 59 -8.56 8.88 -1.49
N ILE A 60 -8.57 7.96 -0.55
CA ILE A 60 -8.51 6.51 -0.73
C ILE A 60 -9.91 5.96 -0.44
N VAL A 61 -10.38 5.06 -1.30
CA VAL A 61 -11.64 4.32 -1.10
C VAL A 61 -11.31 2.88 -0.73
N PHE A 62 -11.71 2.45 0.46
CA PHE A 62 -11.69 1.05 0.87
C PHE A 62 -13.05 0.42 0.59
N THR A 63 -13.05 -0.82 0.10
CA THR A 63 -14.27 -1.58 -0.22
C THR A 63 -14.12 -3.03 0.22
N ALA A 64 -15.10 -3.52 0.96
CA ALA A 64 -15.20 -4.90 1.44
C ALA A 64 -16.45 -5.56 0.86
N VAL A 65 -16.30 -6.77 0.35
CA VAL A 65 -17.39 -7.60 -0.16
C VAL A 65 -17.32 -8.94 0.56
N ALA A 66 -18.36 -9.29 1.31
CA ALA A 66 -18.43 -10.54 2.03
C ALA A 66 -18.62 -11.72 1.06
N ALA A 67 -18.03 -12.87 1.39
CA ALA A 67 -18.34 -14.13 0.74
C ALA A 67 -19.70 -14.67 1.23
N GLU A 68 -20.23 -15.67 0.54
CA GLU A 68 -21.45 -16.35 0.97
C GLU A 68 -21.30 -16.93 2.39
N GLY A 69 -22.32 -16.75 3.23
CA GLY A 69 -22.29 -17.18 4.63
C GLY A 69 -21.61 -16.20 5.59
N TYR A 70 -21.02 -15.10 5.08
CA TYR A 70 -20.39 -14.05 5.87
C TYR A 70 -21.09 -12.70 5.70
N VAL A 71 -20.92 -11.85 6.71
CA VAL A 71 -21.36 -10.46 6.77
C VAL A 71 -20.17 -9.61 7.16
N PHE A 72 -20.01 -8.46 6.51
CA PHE A 72 -19.01 -7.48 6.89
C PHE A 72 -19.23 -7.03 8.34
N ASP A 73 -18.17 -7.03 9.13
CA ASP A 73 -18.22 -6.63 10.53
C ASP A 73 -17.60 -5.25 10.74
N HIS A 74 -16.30 -5.11 10.48
CA HIS A 74 -15.59 -3.85 10.62
C HIS A 74 -14.27 -3.81 9.85
N TRP A 75 -13.76 -2.61 9.64
CA TRP A 75 -12.40 -2.35 9.21
C TRP A 75 -11.49 -2.18 10.41
N ARG A 76 -10.29 -2.74 10.32
CA ARG A 76 -9.14 -2.34 11.12
C ARG A 76 -8.18 -1.56 10.21
N LEU A 77 -7.91 -0.31 10.58
CA LEU A 77 -7.10 0.60 9.77
C LEU A 77 -5.80 0.93 10.51
N ASP A 78 -4.68 0.83 9.81
CA ASP A 78 -3.34 1.20 10.29
C ASP A 78 -2.76 2.30 9.39
N GLY A 79 -2.09 3.30 9.97
CA GLY A 79 -1.50 4.43 9.24
C GLY A 79 -1.97 5.79 9.78
N LYS A 80 -1.56 6.88 9.11
CA LYS A 80 -2.03 8.24 9.42
C LYS A 80 -3.06 8.70 8.39
N PHE A 81 -4.32 8.73 8.79
CA PHE A 81 -5.45 9.07 7.91
C PHE A 81 -6.59 9.71 8.70
N GLU A 82 -7.52 10.31 7.98
CA GLU A 82 -8.81 10.77 8.48
C GLU A 82 -9.92 10.09 7.69
N ILE A 83 -10.97 9.60 8.38
CA ILE A 83 -12.17 9.08 7.69
C ILE A 83 -13.02 10.27 7.27
N VAL A 84 -13.19 10.45 5.97
CA VAL A 84 -13.94 11.58 5.40
C VAL A 84 -15.35 11.20 4.96
N ASP A 85 -15.63 9.90 4.80
CA ASP A 85 -16.96 9.38 4.46
C ASP A 85 -17.13 7.96 5.01
N GLY A 86 -18.29 7.71 5.62
CA GLY A 86 -18.62 6.45 6.30
C GLY A 86 -17.99 6.30 7.69
N THR A 87 -18.07 5.10 8.23
CA THR A 87 -17.52 4.67 9.51
C THR A 87 -16.78 3.35 9.35
N ILE A 88 -15.94 2.96 10.31
CA ILE A 88 -15.25 1.65 10.25
C ILE A 88 -16.20 0.44 10.19
N TYR A 89 -17.51 0.64 10.41
CA TYR A 89 -18.54 -0.40 10.31
C TYR A 89 -19.26 -0.41 8.96
N ASP A 90 -18.93 0.52 8.05
CA ASP A 90 -19.44 0.53 6.69
C ASP A 90 -18.50 -0.26 5.75
N PRO A 91 -19.04 -1.08 4.83
CA PRO A 91 -18.22 -1.89 3.92
C PRO A 91 -17.49 -1.03 2.87
N VAL A 92 -17.93 0.21 2.65
CA VAL A 92 -17.27 1.19 1.78
C VAL A 92 -17.00 2.44 2.61
N ILE A 93 -15.72 2.79 2.76
CA ILE A 93 -15.29 3.99 3.46
C ILE A 93 -14.36 4.80 2.58
N LYS A 94 -14.32 6.12 2.82
CA LYS A 94 -13.32 7.00 2.22
C LYS A 94 -12.45 7.57 3.31
N VAL A 95 -11.14 7.49 3.09
CA VAL A 95 -10.15 8.08 3.99
C VAL A 95 -9.26 9.04 3.22
N GLU A 96 -8.86 10.12 3.87
CA GLU A 96 -7.87 11.06 3.36
C GLU A 96 -6.54 10.82 4.06
N LEU A 97 -5.45 10.77 3.29
CA LEU A 97 -4.12 10.59 3.85
C LEU A 97 -3.64 11.88 4.54
N VAL A 98 -3.34 11.78 5.83
CA VAL A 98 -2.77 12.90 6.61
C VAL A 98 -1.27 12.66 6.81
N PRO A 99 -0.39 13.45 6.17
CA PRO A 99 1.05 13.30 6.34
C PRO A 99 1.49 13.72 7.75
N ASP A 100 2.60 13.15 8.24
CA ASP A 100 3.23 13.64 9.47
C ASP A 100 3.75 15.07 9.29
N ALA A 101 3.68 15.89 10.33
CA ALA A 101 4.05 17.31 10.30
C ALA A 101 5.55 17.53 9.99
N ASP A 102 6.39 16.52 10.22
CA ASP A 102 7.81 16.52 9.89
C ASP A 102 8.13 15.78 8.58
N ASN A 103 7.11 15.30 7.87
CA ASN A 103 7.22 14.43 6.70
C ASN A 103 8.18 13.23 6.93
N LYS A 104 8.45 12.85 8.19
CA LYS A 104 9.20 11.64 8.45
C LYS A 104 8.31 10.47 8.07
N THR A 105 8.90 9.61 7.24
CA THR A 105 8.36 8.30 6.95
C THR A 105 8.00 7.62 8.26
N HIS A 106 6.76 7.13 8.37
CA HIS A 106 6.53 5.96 9.19
C HIS A 106 7.30 4.83 8.51
N GLY A 107 8.54 4.61 8.96
CA GLY A 107 9.41 3.54 8.48
C GLY A 107 10.56 4.00 7.59
N ASP A 108 11.73 4.14 8.19
CA ASP A 108 13.01 3.66 7.64
C ASP A 108 13.02 2.11 7.56
N LEU A 109 11.87 1.54 7.23
CA LEU A 109 11.56 0.12 7.14
C LEU A 109 10.74 -0.02 5.87
N GLY A 110 11.45 -0.06 4.74
CA GLY A 110 10.84 -0.44 3.47
C GLY A 110 10.28 -1.85 3.59
N ASP A 111 8.95 -1.96 3.75
CA ASP A 111 8.10 -3.07 3.26
C ASP A 111 6.70 -3.11 3.89
N LEU A 112 6.40 -2.28 4.90
CA LEU A 112 5.03 -2.14 5.43
C LEU A 112 4.43 -0.87 4.84
N ALA A 113 3.33 -1.01 4.09
CA ALA A 113 2.77 0.12 3.37
C ALA A 113 2.12 1.15 4.31
N ASP A 114 2.06 2.40 3.84
CA ASP A 114 1.83 3.59 4.68
C ASP A 114 0.41 3.66 5.28
N VAL A 115 -0.58 3.12 4.57
CA VAL A 115 -1.98 3.01 5.03
C VAL A 115 -2.54 1.64 4.68
N MET A 116 -2.87 0.84 5.70
CA MET A 116 -3.43 -0.51 5.57
C MET A 116 -4.87 -0.57 6.05
N GLY A 117 -5.73 -1.28 5.32
CA GLY A 117 -7.09 -1.61 5.75
C GLY A 117 -7.35 -3.11 5.74
N GLU A 118 -7.57 -3.70 6.92
CA GLU A 118 -7.90 -5.10 7.10
C GLU A 118 -9.42 -5.24 7.32
N ALA A 119 -10.11 -5.93 6.41
CA ALA A 119 -11.55 -6.19 6.52
C ALA A 119 -11.81 -7.42 7.39
N HIS A 120 -12.68 -7.26 8.39
CA HIS A 120 -13.19 -8.35 9.21
C HIS A 120 -14.63 -8.70 8.83
N PHE A 121 -14.90 -10.00 8.79
CA PHE A 121 -16.22 -10.55 8.49
C PHE A 121 -16.64 -11.51 9.61
N LYS A 122 -17.94 -11.58 9.87
CA LYS A 122 -18.57 -12.52 10.80
C LYS A 122 -19.44 -13.51 10.02
N PRO A 123 -19.51 -14.77 10.45
CA PRO A 123 -20.45 -15.70 9.85
C PRO A 123 -21.90 -15.38 10.25
N ILE A 124 -22.83 -15.61 9.32
CA ILE A 124 -24.27 -15.28 9.49
C ILE A 124 -25.01 -16.28 10.40
N GLY A 125 -24.41 -17.43 10.70
CA GLY A 125 -24.89 -18.41 11.68
C GLY A 125 -23.77 -18.86 12.60
N GLY A 126 -24.05 -19.07 13.88
CA GLY A 126 -23.08 -19.62 14.83
C GLY A 126 -22.52 -20.95 14.33
N GLU A 127 -21.20 -21.07 14.36
CA GLU A 127 -20.40 -22.15 13.78
C GLU A 127 -20.37 -22.14 12.24
N VAL A 128 -19.34 -21.51 11.68
CA VAL A 128 -18.80 -21.96 10.39
C VAL A 128 -18.27 -23.35 10.65
N THR A 129 -19.01 -24.37 10.24
CA THR A 129 -18.35 -25.58 9.79
C THR A 129 -17.41 -25.14 8.67
N THR A 130 -16.11 -25.12 8.97
CA THR A 130 -15.05 -25.15 7.95
C THR A 130 -15.55 -26.09 6.88
N GLY A 131 -15.86 -25.57 5.69
CA GLY A 131 -16.44 -26.38 4.64
C GLY A 131 -15.57 -27.60 4.46
N GLU A 132 -16.09 -28.77 4.85
CA GLU A 132 -15.64 -30.00 4.23
C GLU A 132 -15.77 -29.75 2.74
N GLN A 133 -14.62 -29.79 2.07
CA GLN A 133 -14.51 -29.85 0.63
C GLN A 133 -15.62 -30.77 0.12
N GLN A 134 -16.62 -30.19 -0.53
CA GLN A 134 -17.77 -30.92 -1.05
C GLN A 134 -17.25 -31.78 -2.20
N THR A 135 -16.85 -33.01 -1.87
CA THR A 135 -16.55 -34.04 -2.85
C THR A 135 -17.91 -34.52 -3.37
N ALA A 136 -18.24 -34.12 -4.60
CA ALA A 136 -19.36 -34.70 -5.31
C ALA A 136 -19.19 -36.23 -5.35
N LYS A 137 -20.30 -36.96 -5.18
CA LYS A 137 -20.36 -38.41 -5.40
C LYS A 137 -19.72 -38.74 -6.76
N PRO A 138 -18.75 -39.67 -6.86
CA PRO A 138 -18.14 -40.01 -8.14
C PRO A 138 -19.21 -40.53 -9.11
N ASP A 139 -19.35 -39.86 -10.25
CA ASP A 139 -20.11 -40.35 -11.41
C ASP A 139 -19.09 -40.77 -12.47
N ASP A 140 -18.83 -42.07 -12.57
CA ASP A 140 -17.81 -42.67 -13.44
C ASP A 140 -18.26 -42.80 -14.92
N GLY A 141 -19.08 -41.85 -15.39
CA GLY A 141 -19.54 -41.79 -16.78
C GLY A 141 -18.48 -41.22 -17.73
N PRO A 142 -18.24 -41.81 -18.93
CA PRO A 142 -17.16 -41.41 -19.84
C PRO A 142 -17.42 -40.09 -20.59
N THR A 143 -18.25 -39.18 -20.09
CA THR A 143 -18.58 -37.90 -20.76
C THR A 143 -18.77 -36.73 -19.79
N ALA A 144 -18.05 -36.72 -18.66
CA ALA A 144 -17.94 -35.53 -17.82
C ALA A 144 -16.82 -34.59 -18.35
N PRO A 145 -17.02 -33.26 -18.40
CA PRO A 145 -15.93 -32.33 -18.64
C PRO A 145 -14.95 -32.38 -17.46
N GLN A 146 -13.67 -32.59 -17.74
CA GLN A 146 -12.63 -32.46 -16.73
C GLN A 146 -12.46 -30.99 -16.34
N THR A 147 -13.16 -30.54 -15.30
CA THR A 147 -12.84 -29.28 -14.60
C THR A 147 -12.09 -29.61 -13.32
N GLY A 148 -10.91 -30.20 -13.48
CA GLY A 148 -9.89 -30.26 -12.46
C GLY A 148 -8.72 -29.42 -12.93
N LEU A 149 -8.13 -28.67 -12.00
CA LEU A 149 -6.93 -27.83 -12.14
C LEU A 149 -7.24 -26.36 -12.50
N PHE A 150 -7.46 -25.57 -11.45
CA PHE A 150 -7.17 -24.14 -11.50
C PHE A 150 -5.73 -23.95 -12.01
N ASP A 151 -5.69 -23.47 -13.24
CA ASP A 151 -4.67 -22.69 -13.92
C ASP A 151 -3.20 -22.82 -13.47
N SER A 152 -2.43 -23.41 -14.37
CA SER A 152 -1.00 -23.70 -14.32
C SER A 152 -0.09 -22.47 -14.23
N GLN A 153 -0.60 -21.23 -14.19
CA GLN A 153 0.25 -20.04 -14.16
C GLN A 153 0.46 -19.50 -12.72
N ALA A 154 -0.57 -19.53 -11.86
CA ALA A 154 -0.46 -18.99 -10.51
C ALA A 154 0.32 -19.93 -9.56
N THR A 155 0.08 -21.24 -9.65
CA THR A 155 0.75 -22.24 -8.80
C THR A 155 2.22 -22.43 -9.18
N ILE A 156 2.56 -22.37 -10.49
CA ILE A 156 3.96 -22.42 -10.93
C ILE A 156 4.70 -21.17 -10.47
N VAL A 157 4.10 -19.98 -10.57
CA VAL A 157 4.74 -18.74 -10.10
C VAL A 157 4.96 -18.75 -8.59
N ILE A 158 3.95 -19.14 -7.79
CA ILE A 158 4.08 -19.23 -6.33
C ILE A 158 5.12 -20.30 -5.94
N ALA A 159 5.12 -21.47 -6.58
CA ALA A 159 6.10 -22.51 -6.33
C ALA A 159 7.53 -22.11 -6.74
N LEU A 160 7.71 -21.40 -7.86
CA LEU A 160 9.02 -20.89 -8.31
C LEU A 160 9.56 -19.79 -7.40
N VAL A 161 8.69 -18.91 -6.88
CA VAL A 161 9.07 -17.88 -5.90
C VAL A 161 9.53 -18.53 -4.59
N ILE A 162 8.81 -19.53 -4.09
CA ILE A 162 9.19 -20.26 -2.86
C ILE A 162 10.51 -21.03 -3.06
N VAL A 163 10.68 -21.73 -4.18
CA VAL A 163 11.93 -22.47 -4.48
C VAL A 163 13.11 -21.51 -4.67
N GLY A 164 12.89 -20.36 -5.32
CA GLY A 164 13.90 -19.31 -5.49
C GLY A 164 14.37 -18.73 -4.16
N LEU A 165 13.45 -18.40 -3.26
CA LEU A 165 13.77 -17.89 -1.91
C LEU A 165 14.54 -18.92 -1.08
N MET A 166 14.18 -20.20 -1.16
CA MET A 166 14.90 -21.27 -0.46
C MET A 166 16.32 -21.47 -1.00
N ALA A 167 16.54 -21.36 -2.31
CA ALA A 167 17.87 -21.43 -2.92
C ALA A 167 18.75 -20.22 -2.55
N VAL A 168 18.19 -19.01 -2.53
CA VAL A 168 18.89 -17.79 -2.10
C VAL A 168 19.28 -17.88 -0.62
N ALA A 169 18.38 -18.33 0.25
CA ALA A 169 18.68 -18.54 1.66
C ALA A 169 19.76 -19.61 1.88
N PHE A 170 19.74 -20.70 1.10
CA PHE A 170 20.77 -21.74 1.13
C PHE A 170 22.14 -21.22 0.66
N ILE A 171 22.19 -20.41 -0.39
CA ILE A 171 23.42 -19.78 -0.89
C ILE A 171 23.96 -18.78 0.14
N TYR A 172 23.09 -17.96 0.75
CA TYR A 172 23.48 -17.03 1.81
C TYR A 172 24.09 -17.75 3.00
N LYS A 173 23.40 -18.78 3.53
CA LYS A 173 23.89 -19.58 4.65
C LYS A 173 25.23 -20.27 4.34
N LYS A 174 25.40 -20.80 3.13
CA LYS A 174 26.65 -21.41 2.69
C LYS A 174 27.80 -20.41 2.53
N ARG A 175 27.51 -19.13 2.22
CA ARG A 175 28.52 -18.07 2.08
C ARG A 175 28.97 -17.54 3.45
N THR A 176 28.06 -17.44 4.42
CA THR A 176 28.40 -17.06 5.80
C THR A 176 29.21 -18.13 6.52
N GLU A 177 29.02 -19.41 6.19
CA GLU A 177 29.83 -20.51 6.73
C GLU A 177 31.26 -20.55 6.16
N LYS A 178 31.51 -19.95 4.99
CA LYS A 178 32.85 -19.90 4.35
C LYS A 178 33.68 -18.67 4.71
N THR A 179 33.14 -17.73 5.47
CA THR A 179 33.84 -16.49 5.88
C THR A 179 34.23 -16.47 7.36
N LYS A 180 34.24 -17.64 8.01
CA LYS A 180 34.81 -17.84 9.34
C LYS A 180 36.00 -18.80 9.29
#